data_AF-A0A1J1LMV8-F1
#
_entry.id   AF-A0A1J1LMV8-F1
#
_cell.length_a   1.000
_cell.length_b   1.000
_cell.length_c   1.000
_cell.angle_alpha   90.00
_cell.angle_beta   90.00
_cell.angle_gamma   90.00
#
_symmetry.space_group_name_H-M   'P 1'
#
loop_
_entity.id
_entity.type
_entity.pdbx_description
1 polymer ?
#
loop_
_entity_poly.entity_id
_entity_poly.type
_entity_poly.pdbx_seq_one_letter_code
_entity_poly.pdbx_strand_id
1 'polypeptide(L)'
;MELKDYRCTRNALYQHNCLGQNDISARQGYYIKAHGIEEAWEKMAIRFPEETELGFTVQEWEPFDVKIVEIKRDKYGNIIQ
;
A
#
# COMPACT_ATOMS: atom_id res chain seq x y z
N MET A 1 -9.43 10.31 16.92
CA MET A 1 -8.28 10.42 16.00
C MET A 1 -8.81 10.46 14.58
N GLU A 2 -8.31 11.37 13.76
CA GLU A 2 -8.72 11.48 12.35
C GLU A 2 -8.20 10.28 11.54
N LEU A 3 -8.92 9.89 10.48
CA LEU A 3 -8.54 8.79 9.60
C LEU A 3 -7.69 9.36 8.46
N LYS A 4 -6.49 8.84 8.28
CA LYS A 4 -5.51 9.30 7.28
C LYS A 4 -5.07 8.16 6.38
N ASP A 5 -4.54 8.52 5.21
CA ASP A 5 -3.92 7.57 4.29
C ASP A 5 -2.42 7.41 4.61
N TYR A 6 -1.95 6.17 4.60
CA TYR A 6 -0.55 5.81 4.83
C TYR A 6 -0.04 4.94 3.69
N ARG A 7 1.13 5.27 3.14
CA ARG A 7 1.87 4.39 2.24
C ARG A 7 2.74 3.45 3.08
N CYS A 8 2.41 2.17 3.05
CA CYS A 8 3.14 1.11 3.74
C CYS A 8 3.96 0.29 2.75
N THR A 9 5.26 0.14 2.99
CA THR A 9 6.15 -0.61 2.11
C THR A 9 6.73 -1.82 2.84
N ARG A 10 6.68 -2.99 2.20
CA ARG A 10 7.29 -4.22 2.72
C ARG A 10 8.82 -4.04 2.76
N ASN A 11 9.45 -4.35 3.89
CA ASN A 11 10.91 -4.32 4.00
C ASN A 11 11.55 -5.60 3.43
N ALA A 12 10.79 -6.69 3.32
CA ALA A 12 11.24 -7.91 2.67
C ALA A 12 11.73 -7.66 1.24
N LEU A 13 12.84 -8.30 0.87
CA LEU A 13 13.43 -8.17 -0.46
C LEU A 13 12.47 -8.72 -1.52
N TYR A 14 12.33 -8.01 -2.63
CA TYR A 14 11.66 -8.56 -3.80
C TYR A 14 12.51 -9.73 -4.33
N GLN A 15 11.87 -10.86 -4.60
CA GLN A 15 12.57 -12.04 -5.13
C GLN A 15 12.92 -11.91 -6.62
N HIS A 16 12.27 -10.98 -7.31
CA HIS A 16 12.53 -10.68 -8.72
C HIS A 16 13.67 -9.67 -8.86
N ASN A 17 14.55 -9.89 -9.83
CA ASN A 17 15.62 -8.95 -10.18
C ASN A 17 15.01 -7.66 -10.77
N CYS A 18 14.80 -6.66 -9.92
CA CYS A 18 14.22 -5.37 -10.26
C CYS A 18 14.81 -4.29 -9.34
N LEU A 19 14.62 -3.02 -9.69
CA LEU A 19 15.14 -1.90 -8.88
C LEU A 19 14.64 -1.96 -7.42
N GLY A 20 13.37 -2.36 -7.24
CA GLY A 20 12.74 -2.56 -5.94
C GLY A 20 13.33 -3.71 -5.09
N GLN A 21 14.26 -4.51 -5.62
CA GLN A 21 14.97 -5.51 -4.80
C GLN A 21 15.82 -4.82 -3.73
N ASN A 22 16.60 -3.82 -4.12
CA ASN A 22 17.58 -3.16 -3.24
C ASN A 22 17.19 -1.73 -2.85
N ASP A 23 16.26 -1.09 -3.58
CA ASP A 23 15.81 0.27 -3.31
C ASP A 23 14.35 0.30 -2.85
N ILE A 24 14.13 0.61 -1.57
CA ILE A 24 12.79 0.69 -0.96
C ILE A 24 11.95 1.80 -1.60
N SER A 25 12.57 2.90 -2.08
CA SER A 25 11.84 3.99 -2.72
C SER A 25 11.16 3.56 -4.03
N ALA A 26 11.78 2.61 -4.73
CA ALA A 26 11.31 2.01 -5.96
C ALA A 26 10.26 0.90 -5.75
N ARG A 27 9.99 0.49 -4.51
CA ARG A 27 8.97 -0.53 -4.21
C ARG A 27 7.57 0.06 -4.28
N GLN A 28 6.63 -0.75 -4.76
CA GLN A 28 5.22 -0.39 -4.67
C GLN A 28 4.77 -0.45 -3.20
N GLY A 29 4.18 0.65 -2.73
CA GLY A 29 3.58 0.73 -1.40
C GLY A 29 2.11 0.32 -1.41
N TYR A 30 1.63 -0.13 -0.27
CA TYR A 30 0.23 -0.39 0.02
C TYR A 30 -0.36 0.86 0.68
N TYR A 31 -1.44 1.39 0.10
CA TYR A 31 -2.15 2.53 0.69
C TYR A 31 -3.18 2.01 1.70
N ILE A 32 -3.00 2.39 2.96
CA ILE A 32 -3.81 1.95 4.09
C ILE A 32 -4.42 3.16 4.77
N LYS A 33 -5.74 3.12 4.98
CA LYS A 33 -6.42 4.06 5.86
C LYS A 33 -6.31 3.62 7.31
N ALA A 34 -5.82 4.49 8.18
CA ALA A 34 -5.65 4.22 9.61
C ALA A 34 -5.73 5.52 10.42
N HIS A 35 -5.89 5.39 11.73
CA HIS A 35 -5.85 6.51 12.67
C HIS A 35 -4.43 6.89 13.10
N GLY A 36 -3.44 6.08 12.75
CA GLY A 36 -2.04 6.26 13.14
C GLY A 36 -1.10 5.29 12.43
N ILE A 37 0.20 5.53 12.59
CA ILE A 37 1.28 4.70 12.04
C ILE A 37 1.21 3.27 12.60
N GLU A 38 0.92 3.11 13.88
CA GLU A 38 0.83 1.79 14.54
C GLU A 38 -0.30 0.94 13.93
N GLU A 39 -1.51 1.48 13.82
CA GLU A 39 -2.63 0.76 13.21
C GLU A 39 -2.36 0.43 11.73
N ALA A 40 -1.70 1.33 10.98
CA ALA A 40 -1.30 1.04 9.62
C ALA A 40 -0.30 -0.12 9.54
N TRP A 41 0.65 -0.18 10.48
CA TRP A 41 1.60 -1.27 10.61
C TRP A 41 0.91 -2.59 11.01
N GLU A 42 -0.01 -2.57 11.96
CA GLU A 42 -0.77 -3.76 12.38
C GLU A 42 -1.58 -4.36 11.22
N LYS A 43 -2.21 -3.51 10.41
CA LYS A 43 -2.91 -3.94 9.18
C LYS A 43 -1.96 -4.61 8.18
N MET A 44 -0.71 -4.15 8.09
CA MET A 44 0.31 -4.83 7.28
C MET A 44 0.74 -6.16 7.89
N ALA A 45 0.93 -6.24 9.21
CA ALA A 45 1.31 -7.47 9.90
C ALA A 45 0.24 -8.57 9.77
N ILE A 46 -1.05 -8.20 9.83
CA ILE A 46 -2.16 -9.14 9.57
C ILE A 46 -2.12 -9.65 8.12
N ARG A 47 -1.77 -8.77 7.17
CA ARG A 47 -1.75 -9.11 5.74
C ARG A 47 -0.51 -9.91 5.33
N PHE A 48 0.63 -9.67 5.97
CA PHE A 48 1.94 -10.27 5.67
C PHE A 48 2.60 -10.81 6.96
N PRO A 49 1.99 -11.81 7.62
CA PRO A 49 2.44 -12.27 8.93
C PRO A 49 3.90 -12.77 8.92
N GLU A 50 4.31 -13.45 7.84
CA GLU A 50 5.67 -13.97 7.66
C GLU A 50 6.74 -12.88 7.49
N GLU A 51 6.34 -11.63 7.23
CA GLU A 51 7.26 -10.51 7.01
C GLU A 51 7.33 -9.56 8.19
N THR A 52 6.57 -9.83 9.25
CA THR A 52 6.49 -9.00 10.46
C THR A 52 7.88 -8.80 11.09
N GLU A 53 8.73 -9.84 11.06
CA GLU A 53 10.11 -9.79 11.57
C GLU A 53 11.00 -8.80 10.78
N LEU A 54 10.81 -8.72 9.47
CA LEU A 54 11.51 -7.75 8.60
C LEU A 54 10.89 -6.35 8.70
N GLY A 55 9.61 -6.29 9.10
CA GLY A 55 8.86 -5.07 9.36
C GLY A 55 8.35 -4.38 8.10
N PHE A 56 7.70 -3.23 8.33
CA PHE A 56 7.09 -2.40 7.30
C PHE A 56 7.50 -0.94 7.51
N THR A 57 7.88 -0.28 6.42
CA THR A 57 8.08 1.17 6.41
C THR A 57 6.73 1.84 6.22
N VAL A 58 6.30 2.68 7.15
CA VAL A 58 5.01 3.38 7.12
C VAL A 58 5.26 4.87 7.00
N GLN A 59 4.60 5.51 6.03
CA GLN A 59 4.68 6.95 5.79
C GLN A 59 3.27 7.50 5.66
N GLU A 60 2.96 8.60 6.36
CA GLU A 60 1.73 9.34 6.11
C GLU A 60 1.75 9.82 4.65
N TRP A 61 0.67 9.56 3.93
CA TRP A 61 0.54 9.90 2.53
C TRP A 61 -0.39 11.08 2.37
N GLU A 62 0.15 12.20 1.91
CA GLU A 62 -0.66 13.33 1.46
C GLU A 62 -1.00 13.13 -0.02
N PRO A 63 -2.28 12.92 -0.37
CA PRO A 63 -2.67 12.86 -1.76
C PRO A 63 -2.42 14.23 -2.41
N PHE A 64 -1.65 14.23 -3.50
CA PHE A 64 -1.76 15.31 -4.51
C PHE A 64 -3.19 15.31 -5.09
N ASP A 65 -3.56 16.27 -5.94
CA ASP A 65 -4.86 16.29 -6.65
C ASP A 65 -5.04 15.05 -7.56
N VAL A 66 -5.34 13.89 -6.95
CA VAL A 66 -5.52 12.61 -7.60
C VAL A 66 -7.00 12.41 -7.84
N LYS A 67 -7.40 12.41 -9.11
CA LYS A 67 -8.77 12.10 -9.52
C LYS A 67 -9.02 10.59 -9.42
N ILE A 68 -9.77 10.16 -8.39
CA ILE A 68 -10.25 8.77 -8.29
C ILE A 68 -11.40 8.59 -9.28
N VAL A 69 -11.24 7.68 -10.24
CA VAL A 69 -12.28 7.30 -11.20
C VAL A 69 -12.65 5.84 -10.97
N GLU A 70 -13.86 5.60 -10.48
CA GLU A 70 -14.42 4.25 -10.42
C GLU A 70 -14.84 3.81 -11.83
N ILE A 71 -14.23 2.74 -12.36
CA ILE A 71 -14.61 2.16 -13.65
C ILE A 71 -15.51 0.95 -13.38
N LYS A 72 -16.82 1.13 -13.58
CA LYS A 72 -17.79 0.02 -13.50
C LYS A 72 -17.76 -0.78 -14.80
N ARG A 73 -17.82 -2.11 -14.70
CA ARG A 73 -17.85 -3.01 -15.85
C ARG A 73 -19.05 -3.96 -15.80
N ASP A 74 -19.60 -4.30 -16.96
CA ASP A 74 -20.64 -5.32 -17.08
C ASP A 74 -20.05 -6.74 -17.05
N LYS A 75 -20.93 -7.76 -17.12
CA LYS A 75 -20.56 -9.19 -17.16
C LYS A 75 -19.76 -9.60 -18.41
N TYR A 76 -19.66 -8.72 -19.41
CA TYR A 76 -18.89 -8.92 -20.63
C TYR A 76 -17.60 -8.09 -20.65
N GLY A 77 -17.32 -7.32 -19.58
CA GLY A 77 -16.13 -6.48 -19.46
C GLY A 77 -16.25 -5.09 -20.08
N ASN A 78 -17.44 -4.69 -20.57
CA ASN A 78 -17.66 -3.35 -21.13
C ASN A 78 -17.78 -2.31 -20.01
N ILE A 79 -17.27 -1.11 -20.25
CA ILE A 79 -17.40 0.03 -19.32
C ILE A 79 -18.88 0.45 -19.26
N ILE A 80 -19.45 0.50 -18.07
CA ILE A 80 -20.78 1.05 -17.80
C ILE A 80 -20.57 2.50 -17.34
N GLN A 81 -21.08 3.46 -18.11
CA GLN A 81 -21.06 4.89 -17.76
C GLN A 81 -22.21 5.25 -16.82
#